data_AF-A0A3M2A3F7-F1
#
_entry.id   AF-A0A3M2A3F7-F1
#
_cell.length_a   1.000
_cell.length_b   1.000
_cell.length_c   1.000
_cell.angle_alpha   90.00
_cell.angle_beta   90.00
_cell.angle_gamma   90.00
#
_symmetry.space_group_name_H-M   'P 1'
#
loop_
_entity.id
_entity.type
_entity.pdbx_description
1 polymer ?
#
loop_
_entity_poly.entity_id
_entity_poly.type
_entity_poly.pdbx_seq_one_letter_code
_entity_poly.pdbx_strand_id
1 'polypeptide(L)'
;MARSTFLLAVVACCACGRGAASSAPRCPDPPPRGALLTAEEAPAVATGPSAVHRSHAAERRRAPPGTATVTVLSRGQNAFVARLSIAPGAKIPEHRDATEEVIHVLAGRGTITIDGTTHEIGPGDTVYMAPNARVSFENGPDPMEAIQVFAGPEPAAKYDGWTELEPDAPDEATGASSDTR
;
A
#
# COMPACT_ATOMS: atom_id res chain seq x y z
N MET A 1 -28.23 -7.73 53.65
CA MET A 1 -27.23 -7.44 54.69
C MET A 1 -26.43 -6.20 54.27
N ALA A 2 -26.35 -5.21 55.17
CA ALA A 2 -25.48 -4.02 55.21
C ALA A 2 -25.34 -3.15 53.93
N ARG A 3 -26.03 -2.00 53.81
CA ARG A 3 -25.75 -0.66 54.43
C ARG A 3 -24.41 -0.03 54.00
N SER A 4 -24.47 1.01 53.14
CA SER A 4 -23.62 2.21 53.19
C SER A 4 -24.11 3.23 52.15
N THR A 5 -24.20 4.54 52.31
CA THR A 5 -24.35 5.49 53.43
C THR A 5 -24.90 6.76 52.76
N PHE A 6 -25.99 7.32 53.29
CA PHE A 6 -26.53 8.62 52.87
C PHE A 6 -25.59 9.73 53.37
N LEU A 7 -25.28 10.72 52.53
CA LEU A 7 -24.95 12.06 53.02
C LEU A 7 -25.84 13.11 52.37
N LEU A 8 -26.36 13.92 53.28
CA LEU A 8 -27.41 14.91 53.19
C LEU A 8 -26.87 16.20 52.55
N ALA A 9 -27.60 16.79 51.60
CA ALA A 9 -27.52 18.22 51.33
C ALA A 9 -28.93 18.75 51.01
N VAL A 10 -29.68 19.05 52.08
CA VAL A 10 -30.87 19.89 52.01
C VAL A 10 -30.37 21.33 51.97
N VAL A 11 -30.47 21.97 50.81
CA VAL A 11 -30.33 23.43 50.71
C VAL A 11 -31.72 24.03 50.89
N ALA A 12 -31.96 24.60 52.06
CA ALA A 12 -33.08 25.50 52.28
C ALA A 12 -32.67 26.90 51.82
N CYS A 13 -33.42 27.50 50.90
CA CYS A 13 -33.81 28.90 51.03
C CYS A 13 -34.99 29.22 50.08
N CYS A 14 -36.19 29.25 50.64
CA CYS A 14 -37.27 30.06 50.08
C CYS A 14 -36.90 31.53 50.28
N ALA A 15 -36.80 32.29 49.19
CA ALA A 15 -37.09 33.71 49.20
C ALA A 15 -37.66 34.12 47.84
N CYS A 16 -38.99 34.24 47.77
CA CYS A 16 -39.66 34.96 46.70
C CYS A 16 -39.32 36.44 46.82
N GLY A 17 -38.37 36.91 46.01
CA GLY A 17 -38.16 38.33 45.71
C GLY A 17 -38.62 38.61 44.28
N ARG A 18 -39.59 39.50 44.12
CA ARG A 18 -40.02 40.02 42.81
C ARG A 18 -38.87 40.80 42.17
N GLY A 19 -38.55 40.54 40.90
CA GLY A 19 -37.63 41.38 40.15
C GLY A 19 -37.36 40.87 38.74
N ALA A 20 -37.90 41.63 37.77
CA ALA A 20 -37.45 41.83 36.38
C ALA A 20 -37.08 40.61 35.51
N ALA A 21 -37.71 40.56 34.33
CA ALA A 21 -37.41 39.65 33.24
C ALA A 21 -35.92 39.68 32.87
N SER A 22 -35.24 38.55 33.08
CA SER A 22 -33.93 38.26 32.50
C SER A 22 -34.14 37.23 31.39
N SER A 23 -34.02 37.67 30.14
CA SER A 23 -33.93 36.78 28.99
C SER A 23 -32.55 36.13 28.98
N ALA A 24 -32.36 35.09 29.80
CA ALA A 24 -31.21 34.22 29.63
C ALA A 24 -31.34 33.52 28.26
N PRO A 25 -30.30 33.53 27.40
CA PRO A 25 -30.33 32.73 26.19
C PRO A 25 -30.49 31.26 26.58
N ARG A 26 -31.48 30.59 26.00
CA ARG A 26 -31.68 29.15 26.23
C ARG A 26 -30.43 28.43 25.77
N CYS A 27 -29.95 27.49 26.58
CA CYS A 27 -28.93 26.55 26.15
C CYS A 27 -29.45 25.86 24.87
N PRO A 28 -28.68 25.80 23.77
CA PRO A 28 -29.10 25.04 22.61
C PRO A 28 -29.30 23.58 23.01
N ASP A 29 -30.36 22.95 22.49
CA ASP A 29 -30.65 21.55 22.76
C ASP A 29 -29.43 20.69 22.36
N PRO A 30 -29.08 19.65 23.13
CA PRO A 30 -28.03 18.72 22.73
C PRO A 30 -28.41 18.10 21.38
N PRO A 31 -27.44 17.88 20.48
CA PRO A 31 -27.73 17.25 19.19
C PRO A 31 -28.43 15.90 19.42
N PRO A 32 -29.40 15.52 18.56
CA PRO A 32 -30.13 14.28 18.72
C PRO A 32 -29.14 13.10 18.82
N ARG A 33 -29.25 12.32 19.89
CA ARG A 33 -28.50 11.08 20.05
C ARG A 33 -28.97 10.09 18.99
N GLY A 34 -28.24 9.97 17.90
CA GLY A 34 -28.48 8.91 16.92
C GLY A 34 -28.20 9.30 15.48
N ALA A 35 -27.00 9.75 15.18
CA ALA A 35 -26.41 9.42 13.88
C ALA A 35 -25.24 8.49 14.19
N LEU A 36 -25.54 7.20 14.36
CA LEU A 36 -24.52 6.16 14.25
C LEU A 36 -23.93 6.34 12.85
N LEU A 37 -22.65 6.71 12.78
CA LEU A 37 -21.86 6.52 11.57
C LEU A 37 -22.09 5.05 11.19
N THR A 38 -22.74 4.81 10.05
CA THR A 38 -22.75 3.47 9.47
C THR A 38 -21.28 3.14 9.28
N ALA A 39 -20.76 2.19 10.06
CA ALA A 39 -19.44 1.65 9.79
C ALA A 39 -19.48 1.23 8.32
N GLU A 40 -18.66 1.89 7.50
CA GLU A 40 -18.48 1.48 6.11
C GLU A 40 -18.11 0.00 6.17
N GLU A 41 -18.92 -0.82 5.53
CA GLU A 41 -18.74 -2.26 5.53
C GLU A 41 -17.33 -2.53 5.00
N ALA A 42 -16.47 -3.08 5.87
CA ALA A 42 -15.10 -3.39 5.50
C ALA A 42 -15.13 -4.19 4.20
N PRO A 43 -14.32 -3.84 3.19
CA PRO A 43 -14.40 -4.45 1.87
C PRO A 43 -14.36 -5.97 2.04
N ALA A 44 -15.33 -6.64 1.43
CA ALA A 44 -15.50 -8.09 1.54
C ALA A 44 -14.16 -8.77 1.24
N VAL A 45 -13.63 -9.52 2.21
CA VAL A 45 -12.37 -10.24 2.05
C VAL A 45 -12.56 -11.27 0.95
N ALA A 46 -11.97 -11.03 -0.21
CA ALA A 46 -12.03 -11.95 -1.33
C ALA A 46 -11.39 -13.31 -0.95
N THR A 47 -12.19 -14.38 -1.00
CA THR A 47 -11.81 -15.73 -0.57
C THR A 47 -11.25 -16.53 -1.74
N GLY A 48 -9.95 -16.41 -2.00
CA GLY A 48 -9.19 -17.34 -2.83
C GLY A 48 -8.35 -18.30 -1.97
N PRO A 49 -7.96 -19.49 -2.49
CA PRO A 49 -7.05 -20.36 -1.77
C PRO A 49 -5.66 -19.71 -1.64
N SER A 50 -5.03 -19.85 -0.47
CA SER A 50 -3.63 -19.46 -0.29
C SER A 50 -2.71 -20.39 -1.10
N ALA A 51 -1.65 -19.84 -1.69
CA ALA A 51 -0.73 -20.58 -2.54
C ALA A 51 0.73 -20.22 -2.24
N VAL A 52 1.64 -21.17 -2.51
CA VAL A 52 3.09 -20.95 -2.50
C VAL A 52 3.56 -20.88 -3.95
N HIS A 53 4.09 -19.74 -4.35
CA HIS A 53 4.64 -19.53 -5.70
C HIS A 53 6.16 -19.69 -5.68
N ARG A 54 6.70 -20.36 -6.70
CA ARG A 54 8.15 -20.51 -6.90
C ARG A 54 8.62 -19.48 -7.91
N SER A 55 9.53 -18.60 -7.50
CA SER A 55 10.04 -17.52 -8.36
C SER A 55 10.69 -18.05 -9.66
N HIS A 56 11.39 -19.18 -9.61
CA HIS A 56 12.02 -19.78 -10.79
C HIS A 56 11.02 -20.32 -11.83
N ALA A 57 9.77 -20.56 -11.44
CA ALA A 57 8.71 -21.04 -12.32
C ALA A 57 7.65 -19.95 -12.56
N ALA A 58 7.92 -18.71 -12.14
CA ALA A 58 7.00 -17.61 -12.29
C ALA A 58 6.90 -17.17 -13.76
N GLU A 59 5.69 -16.78 -14.14
CA GLU A 59 5.42 -16.17 -15.44
C GLU A 59 6.29 -14.92 -15.63
N ARG A 60 6.86 -14.79 -16.83
CA ARG A 60 7.71 -13.66 -17.20
C ARG A 60 7.16 -13.00 -18.43
N ARG A 61 7.18 -11.66 -18.42
CA ARG A 61 6.75 -10.86 -19.56
C ARG A 61 7.71 -9.73 -19.83
N ARG A 62 7.94 -9.43 -21.10
CA ARG A 62 8.84 -8.37 -21.58
C ARG A 62 8.06 -7.25 -22.24
N ALA A 63 8.27 -6.04 -21.77
CA ALA A 63 7.73 -4.83 -22.39
C ALA A 63 8.32 -4.68 -23.80
N PRO A 64 7.52 -4.40 -24.84
CA PRO A 64 8.03 -3.90 -26.13
C PRO A 64 8.57 -2.48 -25.92
N PRO A 65 9.80 -2.11 -26.36
CA PRO A 65 10.71 -2.78 -27.30
C PRO A 65 11.81 -3.66 -26.67
N GLY A 66 11.64 -4.09 -25.42
CA GLY A 66 12.55 -5.00 -24.71
C GLY A 66 13.23 -4.40 -23.48
N THR A 67 12.79 -3.21 -23.06
CA THR A 67 13.44 -2.36 -22.05
C THR A 67 13.18 -2.77 -20.60
N ALA A 68 12.12 -3.55 -20.35
CA ALA A 68 11.78 -4.05 -19.03
C ALA A 68 11.24 -5.47 -19.11
N THR A 69 11.49 -6.26 -18.07
CA THR A 69 10.90 -7.58 -17.85
C THR A 69 10.27 -7.61 -16.47
N VAL A 70 9.04 -8.11 -16.39
CA VAL A 70 8.35 -8.38 -15.13
C VAL A 70 8.28 -9.89 -14.93
N THR A 71 8.65 -10.35 -13.73
CA THR A 71 8.44 -11.73 -13.27
C THR A 71 7.32 -11.70 -12.23
N VAL A 72 6.16 -12.28 -12.53
CA VAL A 72 4.97 -12.23 -11.69
C VAL A 72 5.11 -13.22 -10.53
N LEU A 73 5.50 -12.74 -9.35
CA LEU A 73 5.75 -13.60 -8.19
C LEU A 73 4.46 -14.02 -7.49
N SER A 74 3.47 -13.12 -7.41
CA SER A 74 2.14 -13.42 -6.90
C SER A 74 1.13 -12.36 -7.37
N ARG A 75 -0.05 -12.81 -7.77
CA ARG A 75 -1.23 -11.95 -8.00
C ARG A 75 -2.30 -12.34 -6.98
N GLY A 76 -2.35 -11.59 -5.89
CA GLY A 76 -3.39 -11.72 -4.87
C GLY A 76 -4.63 -10.90 -5.20
N GLN A 77 -5.57 -10.88 -4.26
CA GLN A 77 -6.82 -10.12 -4.40
C GLN A 77 -6.64 -8.63 -4.06
N ASN A 78 -5.75 -8.33 -3.09
CA ASN A 78 -5.50 -6.97 -2.60
C ASN A 78 -4.03 -6.56 -2.75
N ALA A 79 -3.21 -7.40 -3.38
CA ALA A 79 -1.79 -7.13 -3.57
C ALA A 79 -1.27 -7.88 -4.79
N PHE A 80 -0.36 -7.23 -5.51
CA PHE A 80 0.45 -7.84 -6.54
C PHE A 80 1.92 -7.71 -6.17
N VAL A 81 2.69 -8.77 -6.40
CA VAL A 81 4.14 -8.78 -6.15
C VAL A 81 4.85 -9.28 -7.40
N ALA A 82 5.86 -8.54 -7.83
CA ALA A 82 6.71 -8.95 -8.94
C ALA A 82 8.18 -8.62 -8.69
N ARG A 83 9.04 -9.29 -9.45
CA ARG A 83 10.41 -8.81 -9.69
C ARG A 83 10.41 -8.03 -11.00
N LEU A 84 10.89 -6.80 -10.96
CA LEU A 84 11.06 -5.93 -12.11
C LEU A 84 12.55 -5.87 -12.48
N SER A 85 12.85 -6.18 -13.73
CA SER A 85 14.18 -6.05 -14.34
C SER A 85 14.13 -4.97 -15.42
N ILE A 86 14.97 -3.95 -15.30
CA ILE A 86 15.03 -2.82 -16.24
C ILE A 86 16.40 -2.81 -16.92
N ALA A 87 16.40 -2.76 -18.24
CA ALA A 87 17.62 -2.81 -19.04
C ALA A 87 18.52 -1.57 -18.81
N PRO A 88 19.84 -1.69 -19.03
CA PRO A 88 20.76 -0.55 -19.04
C PRO A 88 20.26 0.63 -19.86
N GLY A 89 20.28 1.83 -19.28
CA GLY A 89 19.89 3.09 -19.94
C GLY A 89 18.41 3.18 -20.33
N ALA A 90 17.58 2.21 -19.96
CA ALA A 90 16.17 2.23 -20.29
C ALA A 90 15.46 3.38 -19.55
N LYS A 91 14.49 3.97 -20.25
CA LYS A 91 13.61 5.01 -19.70
C LYS A 91 12.19 4.47 -19.61
N ILE A 92 11.60 4.57 -18.42
CA ILE A 92 10.19 4.34 -18.19
C ILE A 92 9.50 5.70 -18.27
N PRO A 93 8.64 5.92 -19.30
CA PRO A 93 7.95 7.18 -19.46
C PRO A 93 7.10 7.55 -18.26
N GLU A 94 6.73 8.81 -18.20
CA GLU A 94 5.80 9.30 -17.20
C GLU A 94 4.48 8.52 -17.22
N HIS A 95 4.06 8.03 -16.06
CA HIS A 95 2.80 7.31 -15.88
C HIS A 95 2.24 7.53 -14.46
N ARG A 96 1.06 6.95 -14.23
CA ARG A 96 0.34 6.97 -12.96
C ARG A 96 -0.38 5.64 -12.80
N ASP A 97 -0.39 5.10 -11.59
CA ASP A 97 -1.20 3.95 -11.22
C ASP A 97 -2.30 4.37 -10.23
N ALA A 98 -3.46 3.73 -10.30
CA ALA A 98 -4.64 4.12 -9.51
C ALA A 98 -4.51 3.78 -8.01
N THR A 99 -3.57 2.90 -7.66
CA THR A 99 -3.29 2.44 -6.29
C THR A 99 -1.87 2.83 -5.90
N GLU A 100 -1.50 2.66 -4.63
CA GLU A 100 -0.10 2.83 -4.24
C GLU A 100 0.78 1.73 -4.86
N GLU A 101 2.03 2.13 -5.13
CA GLU A 101 3.11 1.26 -5.56
C GLU A 101 4.29 1.43 -4.62
N VAL A 102 4.90 0.31 -4.23
CA VAL A 102 6.15 0.28 -3.49
C VAL A 102 7.17 -0.51 -4.29
N ILE A 103 8.33 0.08 -4.51
CA ILE A 103 9.48 -0.65 -5.05
C ILE A 103 10.61 -0.70 -4.04
N HIS A 104 11.28 -1.85 -3.95
CA HIS A 104 12.52 -2.02 -3.19
C HIS A 104 13.63 -2.44 -4.14
N VAL A 105 14.68 -1.64 -4.24
CA VAL A 105 15.76 -1.85 -5.20
C VAL A 105 16.75 -2.89 -4.66
N LEU A 106 16.99 -3.93 -5.44
CA LEU A 106 17.90 -5.03 -5.12
C LEU A 106 19.29 -4.84 -5.76
N ALA A 107 19.32 -4.33 -7.00
CA ALA A 107 20.54 -4.12 -7.78
C ALA A 107 20.36 -2.99 -8.79
N GLY A 108 21.46 -2.47 -9.32
CA GLY A 108 21.47 -1.34 -10.25
C GLY A 108 21.23 0.00 -9.56
N ARG A 109 21.31 1.08 -10.34
CA ARG A 109 21.10 2.46 -9.89
C ARG A 109 20.43 3.25 -11.00
N GLY A 110 19.66 4.26 -10.62
CA GLY A 110 18.99 5.14 -11.57
C GLY A 110 18.39 6.35 -10.90
N THR A 111 17.55 7.04 -11.65
CA THR A 111 16.92 8.27 -11.22
C THR A 111 15.41 8.15 -11.38
N ILE A 112 14.67 8.33 -10.29
CA ILE A 112 13.21 8.36 -10.29
C ILE A 112 12.73 9.79 -10.10
N THR A 113 11.71 10.21 -10.85
CA THR A 113 11.04 11.50 -10.65
C THR A 113 9.61 11.26 -10.22
N ILE A 114 9.23 11.80 -9.05
CA ILE A 114 7.91 11.65 -8.44
C ILE A 114 7.36 13.04 -8.19
N ASP A 115 6.22 13.36 -8.83
CA ASP A 115 5.53 14.65 -8.72
C ASP A 115 6.48 15.85 -8.92
N GLY A 116 7.40 15.71 -9.89
CA GLY A 116 8.38 16.73 -10.26
C GLY A 116 9.64 16.79 -9.40
N THR A 117 9.75 15.98 -8.36
CA THR A 117 10.97 15.86 -7.54
C THR A 117 11.77 14.64 -7.97
N THR A 118 13.06 14.85 -8.24
CA THR A 118 13.96 13.82 -8.75
C THR A 118 14.87 13.29 -7.64
N HIS A 119 15.02 11.97 -7.58
CA HIS A 119 15.83 11.25 -6.61
C HIS A 119 16.73 10.23 -7.30
N GLU A 120 18.00 10.17 -6.89
CA GLU A 120 18.84 9.02 -7.20
C GLU A 120 18.46 7.86 -6.27
N ILE A 121 18.37 6.65 -6.83
CA ILE A 121 18.04 5.43 -6.10
C ILE A 121 18.99 4.29 -6.48
N GLY A 122 19.24 3.38 -5.54
CA GLY A 122 20.09 2.21 -5.69
C GLY A 122 19.77 1.12 -4.66
N PRO A 123 20.62 0.09 -4.52
CA PRO A 123 20.32 -1.09 -3.72
C PRO A 123 20.06 -0.74 -2.25
N GLY A 124 18.96 -1.26 -1.70
CA GLY A 124 18.50 -0.98 -0.34
C GLY A 124 17.50 0.17 -0.23
N ASP A 125 17.39 1.02 -1.26
CA ASP A 125 16.39 2.08 -1.27
C ASP A 125 14.99 1.50 -1.49
N THR A 126 14.00 2.10 -0.80
CA THR A 126 12.59 1.77 -0.96
C THR A 126 11.84 3.04 -1.35
N VAL A 127 11.10 2.95 -2.45
CA VAL A 127 10.33 4.08 -2.96
C VAL A 127 8.85 3.77 -2.78
N TYR A 128 8.17 4.67 -2.09
CA TYR A 128 6.72 4.69 -2.00
C TYR A 128 6.17 5.70 -3.00
N MET A 129 5.20 5.27 -3.81
CA MET A 129 4.47 6.09 -4.77
C MET A 129 3.00 6.05 -4.36
N ALA A 130 2.48 7.22 -3.95
CA ALA A 130 1.08 7.34 -3.57
C ALA A 130 0.14 7.07 -4.76
N PRO A 131 -1.13 6.71 -4.52
CA PRO A 131 -2.11 6.55 -5.59
C PRO A 131 -2.13 7.78 -6.51
N ASN A 132 -2.05 7.52 -7.81
CA ASN A 132 -1.99 8.50 -8.88
C ASN A 132 -0.77 9.42 -8.88
N ALA A 133 0.31 9.16 -8.14
CA ALA A 133 1.55 9.95 -8.24
C ALA A 133 2.08 9.96 -9.69
N ARG A 134 2.65 11.09 -10.14
CA ARG A 134 3.27 11.22 -11.47
C ARG A 134 4.69 10.67 -11.40
N VAL A 135 4.95 9.54 -12.05
CA VAL A 135 6.23 8.83 -11.92
C VAL A 135 6.90 8.64 -13.27
N SER A 136 8.19 8.93 -13.36
CA SER A 136 9.07 8.49 -14.44
C SER A 136 10.39 7.94 -13.88
N PHE A 137 11.05 7.07 -14.64
CA PHE A 137 12.30 6.46 -14.20
C PHE A 137 13.32 6.38 -15.35
N GLU A 138 14.58 6.69 -15.06
CA GLU A 138 15.71 6.49 -15.97
C GLU A 138 16.74 5.58 -15.30
N ASN A 139 16.99 4.43 -15.92
CA ASN A 139 17.97 3.49 -15.42
C ASN A 139 19.40 3.93 -15.77
N GLY A 140 20.34 3.62 -14.88
CA GLY A 140 21.77 3.82 -15.09
C GLY A 140 22.38 2.82 -16.09
N PRO A 141 23.72 2.72 -16.13
CA PRO A 141 24.44 1.90 -17.10
C PRO A 141 24.35 0.39 -16.85
N ASP A 142 23.91 -0.03 -15.67
CA ASP A 142 23.75 -1.44 -15.29
C ASP A 142 22.27 -1.81 -15.23
N PRO A 143 21.90 -3.11 -15.40
CA PRO A 143 20.53 -3.55 -15.18
C PRO A 143 20.06 -3.22 -13.76
N MET A 144 18.82 -2.74 -13.63
CA MET A 144 18.17 -2.60 -12.32
C MET A 144 17.30 -3.82 -12.04
N GLU A 145 17.36 -4.30 -10.80
CA GLU A 145 16.46 -5.32 -10.27
C GLU A 145 15.74 -4.75 -9.05
N ALA A 146 14.43 -4.90 -8.98
CA ALA A 146 13.62 -4.44 -7.86
C ALA A 146 12.48 -5.41 -7.54
N ILE A 147 12.06 -5.45 -6.28
CA ILE A 147 10.74 -6.00 -5.92
C ILE A 147 9.73 -4.87 -6.08
N GLN A 148 8.65 -5.16 -6.79
CA GLN A 148 7.52 -4.27 -6.99
C GLN A 148 6.30 -4.82 -6.26
N VAL A 149 5.58 -3.94 -5.58
CA VAL A 149 4.31 -4.24 -4.93
C VAL A 149 3.27 -3.19 -5.33
N PHE A 150 2.10 -3.63 -5.78
CA PHE A 150 0.92 -2.78 -5.88
C PHE A 150 -0.09 -3.16 -4.78
N ALA A 151 -0.73 -2.17 -4.16
CA ALA A 151 -1.89 -2.39 -3.30
C ALA A 151 -3.15 -2.60 -4.17
N GLY A 152 -3.42 -3.84 -4.53
CA GLY A 152 -4.40 -4.24 -5.53
C GLY A 152 -3.71 -4.77 -6.79
N PRO A 153 -4.25 -5.81 -7.45
CA PRO A 153 -3.67 -6.37 -8.66
C PRO A 153 -4.00 -5.59 -9.94
N GLU A 154 -4.91 -4.61 -9.89
CA GLU A 154 -5.46 -3.93 -11.05
C GLU A 154 -4.40 -3.19 -11.89
N PRO A 155 -3.44 -2.43 -11.30
CA PRO A 155 -2.41 -1.75 -12.09
C PRO A 155 -1.54 -2.72 -12.90
N ALA A 156 -1.36 -3.95 -12.42
CA ALA A 156 -0.57 -4.97 -13.09
C ALA A 156 -1.21 -5.50 -14.38
N ALA A 157 -2.48 -5.18 -14.67
CA ALA A 157 -3.13 -5.53 -15.93
C ALA A 157 -2.38 -4.96 -17.16
N LYS A 158 -1.59 -3.88 -16.99
CA LYS A 158 -0.71 -3.35 -18.05
C LYS A 158 0.32 -4.35 -18.55
N TYR A 159 0.71 -5.31 -17.71
CA TYR A 159 1.65 -6.38 -18.07
C TYR A 159 1.00 -7.47 -18.93
N ASP A 160 -0.32 -7.60 -18.91
CA ASP A 160 -1.01 -8.67 -19.62
C ASP A 160 -0.93 -8.51 -21.16
N GLY A 161 -0.57 -7.31 -21.64
CA GLY A 161 -0.28 -7.04 -23.06
C GLY A 161 1.20 -7.20 -23.45
N TRP A 162 2.08 -7.52 -22.50
CA TRP A 162 3.51 -7.70 -22.78
C TRP A 162 3.80 -9.09 -23.32
N THR A 163 4.90 -9.22 -24.07
CA THR A 163 5.33 -10.48 -24.67
C THR A 163 5.70 -11.47 -23.58
N GLU A 164 5.04 -12.63 -23.54
CA GLU A 164 5.38 -13.73 -22.66
C GLU A 164 6.78 -14.27 -23.00
N LEU A 165 7.55 -14.59 -21.97
CA LEU A 165 8.86 -15.21 -22.08
C LEU A 165 8.80 -16.63 -21.53
N GLU A 166 9.59 -17.52 -22.12
CA GLU A 166 9.85 -18.82 -21.53
C GLU A 166 10.40 -18.67 -20.10
N PRO A 167 10.04 -19.60 -19.18
CA PRO A 167 10.63 -19.64 -17.85
C PRO A 167 12.15 -19.69 -17.92
N ASP A 168 12.83 -19.09 -16.94
CA ASP A 168 14.27 -19.33 -16.80
C ASP A 168 14.50 -20.83 -16.58
N ALA A 169 15.59 -21.36 -17.13
CA ALA A 169 16.03 -22.71 -16.79
C ALA A 169 16.11 -22.81 -15.25
N PRO A 170 15.67 -23.93 -14.64
CA PRO A 170 15.78 -24.07 -13.20
C PRO A 170 17.22 -23.80 -12.79
N ASP A 171 17.42 -22.99 -11.75
CA ASP A 171 18.73 -22.80 -11.15
C ASP A 171 19.32 -24.19 -10.91
N GLU A 172 20.35 -24.56 -11.68
CA GLU A 172 21.15 -25.75 -11.37
C GLU A 172 21.67 -25.51 -9.97
N ALA A 173 21.11 -26.22 -9.00
CA ALA A 173 21.41 -26.06 -7.59
C ALA A 173 22.94 -26.07 -7.45
N THR A 174 23.52 -24.90 -7.20
CA THR A 174 24.95 -24.78 -6.91
C THR A 174 25.20 -25.66 -5.70
N GLY A 175 25.98 -26.72 -5.92
CA GLY A 175 25.99 -27.92 -5.09
C GLY A 175 26.15 -27.63 -3.60
N ALA A 176 25.17 -28.06 -2.82
CA ALA A 176 25.34 -28.26 -1.39
C ALA A 176 26.22 -29.50 -1.19
N SER A 177 27.53 -29.31 -1.27
CA SER A 177 28.51 -30.17 -0.63
C SER A 177 28.31 -30.07 0.89
N SER A 178 27.46 -30.93 1.45
CA SER A 178 27.48 -31.20 2.89
C SER A 178 28.52 -32.28 3.15
N ASP A 179 29.70 -31.79 3.51
CA ASP A 179 30.78 -32.55 4.10
C ASP A 179 30.23 -33.26 5.36
N THR A 180 30.18 -34.59 5.32
CA THR A 180 29.73 -35.41 6.45
C THR A 180 30.93 -35.65 7.36
N ARG A 181 30.82 -35.20 8.60
CA ARG A 181 31.73 -35.56 9.70
C ARG A 181 31.14 -36.69 10.53
#